data_AF-A0AAC8VZP3-F1
#
_entry.id   AF-A0AAC8VZP3-F1
#
_cell.length_a   1.000
_cell.length_b   1.000
_cell.length_c   1.000
_cell.angle_alpha   90.00
_cell.angle_beta   90.00
_cell.angle_gamma   90.00
#
_symmetry.space_group_name_H-M   'P 1'
#
loop_
_entity.id
_entity.type
_entity.pdbx_description
1 polymer ?
#
loop_
_entity_poly.entity_id
_entity_poly.type
_entity_poly.pdbx_seq_one_letter_code
_entity_poly.pdbx_strand_id
1 'polypeptide(L)' 'MLDHRRLVAQARSLLARPSTRNERLALADDLIALIDRLGAEKRAFALRINRGRAANAAINAYGRAMATKR' A
#
# COMPACT_ATOMS: atom_id res chain seq x y z
N MET A 1 1.39 8.41 -3.45
CA MET A 1 1.66 8.69 -4.89
C MET A 1 2.69 9.81 -5.11
N LEU A 2 2.59 10.95 -4.42
CA LEU A 2 3.57 12.04 -4.53
C LEU A 2 4.99 11.61 -4.13
N ASP A 3 5.14 10.86 -3.04
CA ASP A 3 6.44 10.36 -2.57
C ASP A 3 7.13 9.45 -3.60
N HIS A 4 6.36 8.55 -4.24
CA HIS A 4 6.90 7.68 -5.29
C HIS A 4 7.41 8.47 -6.50
N ARG A 5 6.65 9.46 -6.97
CA ARG A 5 7.06 10.32 -8.09
C ARG A 5 8.33 11.11 -7.77
N ARG A 6 8.42 11.64 -6.54
CA ARG A 6 9.61 12.33 -6.04
C ARG A 6 10.82 11.40 -6.02
N LEU A 7 10.67 10.19 -5.49
CA LEU A 7 11.76 9.21 -5.41
C LEU A 7 12.25 8.76 -6.79
N VAL A 8 11.35 8.56 -7.75
CA VAL A 8 11.72 8.23 -9.13
C VAL A 8 12.47 9.38 -9.80
N ALA A 9 12.05 10.63 -9.58
CA ALA A 9 12.76 11.80 -10.08
C ALA A 9 14.17 11.93 -9.47
N GLN A 10 14.31 11.68 -8.17
CA GLN A 10 15.59 11.70 -7.47
C GLN A 10 16.52 10.58 -7.94
N ALA A 11 16.00 9.37 -8.14
CA ALA A 11 16.74 8.25 -8.72
C ALA A 11 17.22 8.55 -10.14
N ARG A 12 16.35 9.10 -11.00
CA ARG A 12 16.73 9.52 -12.36
C ARG A 12 17.81 10.60 -12.36
N SER A 13 17.68 11.59 -11.47
CA SER A 13 18.69 12.65 -11.33
C SER A 13 20.05 12.08 -10.92
N LEU A 14 20.07 11.14 -9.96
CA LEU A 14 21.30 10.50 -9.48
C LEU A 14 21.96 9.57 -10.51
N LEU A 15 21.19 8.97 -11.42
CA LEU A 15 21.70 8.16 -12.52
C LEU A 15 22.21 9.00 -13.70
N ALA A 16 21.67 10.22 -13.87
CA ALA A 16 22.03 11.12 -14.97
C ALA A 16 23.30 11.95 -14.70
N ARG A 17 23.90 11.86 -13.51
CA ARG A 17 25.10 12.60 -13.12
C ARG A 17 26.08 11.73 -12.32
N PRO A 18 27.37 12.08 -12.26
CA PRO A 18 28.29 11.48 -11.29
C PRO A 18 27.73 11.64 -9.88
N SER A 19 27.51 10.51 -9.19
CA SER A 19 26.99 10.48 -7.83
C SER A 19 28.03 9.93 -6.86
N THR A 20 28.02 10.45 -5.65
CA THR A 20 28.84 9.97 -4.55
C THR A 20 28.24 8.69 -3.95
N ARG A 21 29.07 7.93 -3.22
CA ARG A 21 28.59 6.74 -2.49
C ARG A 21 27.50 7.09 -1.47
N ASN A 22 27.65 8.22 -0.77
CA ASN A 22 26.70 8.64 0.25
C ASN A 22 25.33 9.00 -0.34
N GLU A 23 25.29 9.67 -1.50
CA GLU A 23 24.02 9.96 -2.18
C GLU A 23 23.28 8.69 -2.63
N ARG A 24 24.02 7.66 -3.07
CA ARG A 24 23.42 6.36 -3.42
C ARG A 24 22.87 5.62 -2.22
N LEU A 25 23.56 5.69 -1.08
CA LEU A 25 23.10 5.08 0.17
C LEU A 25 21.84 5.78 0.70
N ALA A 26 21.82 7.12 0.70
CA ALA A 26 20.63 7.89 1.09
C ALA A 26 19.42 7.56 0.21
N LEU A 27 19.60 7.43 -1.11
CA LEU A 27 18.53 7.00 -2.01
C LEU A 27 18.05 5.57 -1.69
N ALA A 28 18.96 4.66 -1.36
CA ALA A 28 18.60 3.29 -0.98
C ALA A 28 17.77 3.27 0.30
N ASP A 29 18.14 4.07 1.31
CA ASP A 29 17.38 4.20 2.56
C ASP A 29 15.98 4.77 2.30
N ASP A 30 15.86 5.80 1.46
CA ASP A 30 14.56 6.36 1.07
C ASP A 30 13.68 5.35 0.32
N LEU A 31 14.28 4.51 -0.54
CA LEU A 31 13.58 3.45 -1.27
C LEU A 31 13.08 2.34 -0.33
N ILE A 32 13.91 1.93 0.63
CA ILE A 32 13.52 0.95 1.66
C ILE A 32 12.33 1.49 2.46
N ALA A 33 12.41 2.73 2.93
CA ALA A 33 11.33 3.36 3.69
C ALA A 33 10.02 3.45 2.88
N LEU A 34 10.09 3.71 1.57
CA LEU A 34 8.92 3.71 0.70
C LEU A 34 8.31 2.30 0.57
N ILE A 35 9.14 1.26 0.41
CA ILE A 35 8.68 -0.13 0.32
C ILE A 35 7.95 -0.53 1.61
N ASP A 36 8.50 -0.19 2.77
CA ASP A 36 7.89 -0.51 4.06
C ASP A 36 6.51 0.17 4.24
N ARG A 37 6.40 1.46 3.89
CA ARG A 37 5.11 2.17 3.91
C ARG A 37 4.09 1.54 2.97
N LEU A 38 4.48 1.23 1.73
CA LEU A 38 3.60 0.55 0.77
C LEU A 38 3.17 -0.84 1.29
N GLY A 39 4.07 -1.57 1.94
CA GLY A 39 3.76 -2.84 2.59
C GLY A 39 2.75 -2.69 3.74
N ALA A 40 2.83 -1.62 4.52
CA ALA A 40 1.86 -1.29 5.56
C ALA A 40 0.49 -0.91 4.95
N GLU A 41 0.47 -0.05 3.93
CA GLU A 41 -0.75 0.35 3.21
C GLU A 41 -1.45 -0.86 2.57
N LYS A 42 -0.70 -1.75 1.91
CA LYS A 42 -1.24 -2.99 1.32
C LYS A 42 -1.93 -3.86 2.37
N ARG A 43 -1.31 -4.03 3.55
CA ARG A 43 -1.89 -4.80 4.66
C ARG A 43 -3.15 -4.13 5.20
N ALA A 44 -3.12 -2.81 5.40
CA ALA A 44 -4.28 -2.05 5.84
C ALA A 44 -5.45 -2.15 4.85
N PHE A 45 -5.15 -2.09 3.55
CA PHE A 45 -6.15 -2.25 2.49
C PHE A 45 -6.75 -3.67 2.46
N ALA A 46 -5.92 -4.70 2.58
CA ALA A 46 -6.37 -6.09 2.66
C ALA A 46 -7.30 -6.32 3.88
N LEU A 47 -6.96 -5.73 5.04
CA LEU A 47 -7.82 -5.78 6.23
C LEU A 47 -9.18 -5.11 5.99
N ARG A 48 -9.21 -3.96 5.30
CA ARG A 48 -10.46 -3.28 4.93
C ARG A 48 -11.32 -4.14 4.00
N ILE A 49 -10.73 -4.78 2.99
CA ILE A 49 -11.45 -5.71 2.10
C ILE A 49 -12.04 -6.87 2.88
N ASN A 50 -11.24 -7.50 3.75
CA ASN A 50 -11.71 -8.65 4.54
C ASN A 50 -12.86 -8.26 5.47
N ARG A 51 -12.78 -7.09 6.12
CA ARG A 51 -13.90 -6.56 6.92
C ARG A 51 -15.15 -6.31 6.07
N GLY A 52 -15.01 -5.73 4.88
CA GLY A 52 -16.12 -5.52 3.95
C GLY A 52 -16.77 -6.83 3.50
N ARG A 53 -15.97 -7.86 3.20
CA ARG A 53 -16.46 -9.20 2.86
C ARG A 53 -17.21 -9.84 4.03
N ALA A 54 -16.68 -9.74 5.24
CA ALA A 54 -17.34 -10.25 6.45
C ALA A 54 -18.68 -9.53 6.71
N ALA A 55 -18.73 -8.20 6.54
CA ALA A 55 -19.95 -7.42 6.65
C ALA A 55 -21.01 -7.86 5.62
N ASN A 56 -20.62 -8.03 4.35
CA ASN A 56 -21.52 -8.51 3.30
C ASN A 56 -22.03 -9.93 3.57
N ALA A 57 -21.17 -10.82 4.08
CA ALA A 57 -21.57 -12.17 4.46
C ALA A 57 -22.59 -12.18 5.60
N ALA A 58 -22.41 -11.32 6.61
CA ALA A 58 -23.35 -11.16 7.70
C ALA A 58 -24.71 -10.64 7.21
N ILE A 59 -24.72 -9.58 6.38
CA ILE A 59 -25.95 -9.03 5.79
C ILE A 59 -26.71 -10.10 5.00
N ASN A 60 -26.01 -10.87 4.16
CA ASN A 60 -26.63 -11.95 3.38
C ASN A 60 -27.16 -13.08 4.26
N ALA A 61 -26.49 -13.41 5.36
CA ALA A 61 -26.97 -14.41 6.32
C ALA A 61 -28.25 -13.94 7.03
N TYR A 62 -28.28 -12.67 7.49
CA TYR A 62 -29.48 -12.08 8.08
C TYR A 62 -30.65 -12.01 7.10
N GLY A 63 -30.40 -11.59 5.85
CA GLY A 63 -31.42 -11.57 4.80
C GLY A 63 -32.02 -12.94 4.50
N ARG A 64 -31.18 -13.98 4.44
CA ARG A 64 -31.66 -15.37 4.28
C ARG A 64 -32.47 -15.84 5.49
N ALA A 65 -32.00 -15.59 6.71
CA ALA A 65 -32.71 -15.99 7.93
C ALA A 65 -34.11 -15.34 8.05
N MET A 66 -34.25 -14.08 7.62
CA MET A 66 -35.55 -13.39 7.57
C MET A 66 -36.47 -13.95 6.47
N ALA A 67 -35.92 -14.35 5.33
CA ALA A 67 -36.69 -14.97 4.25
C ALA A 67 -37.21 -16.37 4.62
N THR A 68 -36.47 -17.13 5.44
CA THR A 68 -36.89 -18.46 5.92
C THR A 68 -37.96 -18.39 7.04
N LYS A 69 -38.12 -17.22 7.69
CA LYS A 69 -39.10 -16.99 8.75
C LYS A 69 -40.48 -16.52 8.25
N ARG A 70 -40.62 -16.31 6.94
CA ARG A 70 -41.84 -15.82 6.28
C ARG A 70 -42.54 -16.96 5.56
#